data_AF-A0A239IH10-F1
#
_entry.id   AF-A0A239IH10-F1
#
_cell.length_a   1.000
_cell.length_b   1.000
_cell.length_c   1.000
_cell.angle_alpha   90.00
_cell.angle_beta   90.00
_cell.angle_gamma   90.00
#
_symmetry.space_group_name_H-M   'P 1'
#
loop_
_entity.id
_entity.type
_entity.pdbx_description
1 polymer ?
#
loop_
_entity_poly.entity_id
_entity_poly.type
_entity_poly.pdbx_seq_one_letter_code
_entity_poly.pdbx_strand_id
1 'polypeptide(L)'
;MIFVETLTVVNRIAAFLLWRVHRHLRGLAHISAGCLILAVAFVLQGVRLPVPIIIANTAIVLAIAIVTEGMLVLAGGRSLRWLAPVLTVFTLLLWTLMLWLAPENVPLRVTAASLIYAGLYSRLLWGTLRYGGRFSAARSCMTISLAIHICVLIARMVAALVHPDPNFVFSPVIQPWFMLEGAVIMNLTFLLYDDHGRHLSGCGFAGTDPQPDGRTTDA
;
A
#
# COMPACT_ATOMS: atom_id res chain seq x y z
N MET A 1 17.84 2.18 -6.79
CA MET A 1 17.31 2.58 -5.46
C MET A 1 16.79 4.01 -5.45
N ILE A 2 17.61 5.01 -5.80
CA ILE A 2 17.24 6.44 -5.76
C ILE A 2 15.85 6.72 -6.38
N PHE A 3 15.57 6.19 -7.57
CA PHE A 3 14.27 6.39 -8.23
C PHE A 3 13.06 5.92 -7.38
N VAL A 4 13.14 4.76 -6.75
CA VAL A 4 12.08 4.19 -5.91
C VAL A 4 11.89 5.01 -4.64
N GLU A 5 13.00 5.43 -4.02
CA GLU A 5 12.97 6.29 -2.83
C GLU A 5 12.30 7.62 -3.16
N THR A 6 12.68 8.23 -4.28
CA THR A 6 12.03 9.45 -4.79
C THR A 6 10.54 9.23 -5.01
N LEU A 7 10.11 8.15 -5.67
CA LEU A 7 8.70 7.83 -5.84
C LEU A 7 7.97 7.65 -4.51
N THR A 8 8.60 6.98 -3.53
CA THR A 8 8.02 6.77 -2.20
C THR A 8 7.85 8.09 -1.45
N VAL A 9 8.85 8.98 -1.53
CA VAL A 9 8.79 10.32 -0.95
C VAL A 9 7.72 11.18 -1.62
N VAL A 10 7.63 11.15 -2.95
CA VAL A 10 6.57 11.85 -3.70
C VAL A 10 5.19 11.34 -3.30
N ASN A 11 5.00 10.03 -3.24
CA ASN A 11 3.73 9.41 -2.81
C ASN A 11 3.37 9.82 -1.37
N ARG A 12 4.35 9.89 -0.47
CA ARG A 12 4.15 10.36 0.91
C ARG A 12 3.66 11.81 0.94
N ILE A 13 4.34 12.70 0.22
CA ILE A 13 4.00 14.13 0.17
C ILE A 13 2.61 14.31 -0.45
N ALA A 14 2.34 13.66 -1.58
CA ALA A 14 1.04 13.69 -2.23
C ALA A 14 -0.09 13.20 -1.31
N ALA A 15 0.08 12.04 -0.66
CA ALA A 15 -0.90 11.51 0.30
C ALA A 15 -1.13 12.46 1.48
N PHE A 16 -0.06 13.07 2.01
CA PHE A 16 -0.16 14.02 3.12
C PHE A 16 -0.91 15.29 2.73
N LEU A 17 -0.57 15.87 1.58
CA LEU A 17 -1.23 17.07 1.07
C LEU A 17 -2.71 16.80 0.77
N LEU A 18 -3.01 15.69 0.09
CA LEU A 18 -4.40 15.28 -0.17
C LEU A 18 -5.17 15.06 1.13
N TRP A 19 -4.56 14.43 2.14
CA TRP A 19 -5.18 14.29 3.46
C TRP A 19 -5.43 15.63 4.14
N ARG A 20 -4.48 16.57 4.05
CA ARG A 20 -4.63 17.92 4.63
C ARG A 20 -5.80 18.67 4.02
N VAL A 21 -6.00 18.55 2.70
CA VAL A 21 -7.15 19.15 1.98
C VAL A 21 -8.45 18.39 2.29
N HIS A 22 -8.41 17.06 2.36
CA HIS A 22 -9.58 16.21 2.52
C HIS A 22 -9.54 15.37 3.80
N ARG A 23 -9.59 16.04 4.97
CA ARG A 23 -9.40 15.39 6.28
C ARG A 23 -10.40 14.27 6.62
N HIS A 24 -11.56 14.25 5.98
CA HIS A 24 -12.57 13.21 6.17
C HIS A 24 -12.10 11.83 5.65
N LEU A 25 -11.13 11.81 4.73
CA LEU A 25 -10.56 10.60 4.16
C LEU A 25 -9.48 10.00 5.06
N ARG A 26 -9.91 9.33 6.12
CA ARG A 26 -9.02 8.69 7.10
C ARG A 26 -8.01 7.73 6.47
N GLY A 27 -8.33 7.11 5.33
CA GLY A 27 -7.43 6.21 4.61
C GLY A 27 -6.15 6.90 4.09
N LEU A 28 -6.22 8.17 3.66
CA LEU A 28 -5.04 8.91 3.21
C LEU A 28 -4.02 9.17 4.34
N ALA A 29 -4.51 9.37 5.57
CA ALA A 29 -3.63 9.51 6.74
C ALA A 29 -2.82 8.23 6.99
N HIS A 30 -3.45 7.06 6.85
CA HIS A 30 -2.78 5.77 6.98
C HIS A 30 -1.73 5.59 5.88
N ILE A 31 -2.10 5.85 4.62
CA ILE A 31 -1.16 5.76 3.49
C ILE A 31 0.05 6.68 3.71
N SER A 32 -0.18 7.93 4.12
CA SER A 32 0.92 8.87 4.40
C SER A 32 1.84 8.39 5.52
N ALA A 33 1.27 7.90 6.64
CA ALA A 33 2.04 7.35 7.75
C ALA A 33 2.84 6.10 7.34
N GLY A 34 2.21 5.19 6.59
CA GLY A 34 2.87 4.00 6.05
C GLY A 34 4.02 4.35 5.11
N CYS A 35 3.85 5.31 4.19
CA CYS A 35 4.92 5.77 3.31
C CYS A 35 6.08 6.42 4.09
N LEU A 36 5.80 7.15 5.17
CA LEU A 36 6.85 7.68 6.07
C LEU A 36 7.65 6.53 6.72
N ILE A 37 6.98 5.52 7.25
CA ILE A 37 7.65 4.34 7.83
C ILE A 37 8.48 3.62 6.77
N LEU A 38 7.95 3.47 5.55
CA LEU A 38 8.64 2.80 4.45
C LEU A 38 9.92 3.55 4.05
N ALA A 39 9.89 4.88 4.00
CA ALA A 39 11.07 5.69 3.71
C ALA A 39 12.17 5.50 4.77
N VAL A 40 11.81 5.50 6.06
CA VAL A 40 12.75 5.21 7.15
C VAL A 40 13.30 3.80 7.03
N ALA A 41 12.45 2.82 6.68
CA ALA A 41 12.87 1.44 6.55
C ALA A 41 13.85 1.22 5.39
N PHE A 42 13.67 1.91 4.26
CA PHE A 42 14.64 1.87 3.15
C PHE A 42 16.00 2.47 3.54
N VAL A 43 16.01 3.59 4.28
CA VAL A 43 17.26 4.14 4.84
C VAL A 43 17.94 3.13 5.76
N LEU A 44 17.17 2.46 6.63
CA LEU A 44 17.70 1.43 7.52
C LEU A 44 18.24 0.20 6.79
N GLN A 45 17.68 -0.18 5.63
CA GLN A 45 18.23 -1.26 4.80
C GLN A 45 19.63 -0.94 4.25
N GLY A 46 20.01 0.33 4.15
CA GLY A 46 21.37 0.72 3.80
C GLY A 46 22.42 0.27 4.84
N VAL A 47 21.99 0.07 6.09
CA VAL A 47 22.86 -0.38 7.19
C VAL A 47 22.90 -1.90 7.22
N ARG A 48 23.99 -2.50 6.74
CA ARG A 48 24.19 -3.97 6.67
C ARG A 48 24.57 -4.60 8.01
N LEU A 49 23.80 -4.32 9.06
CA LEU A 49 23.97 -4.93 10.38
C LEU A 49 22.74 -5.81 10.73
N PRO A 50 22.91 -6.90 11.50
CA PRO A 50 21.82 -7.85 11.77
C PRO A 50 20.59 -7.22 12.42
N VAL A 51 20.78 -6.36 13.43
CA VAL A 51 19.68 -5.71 14.16
C VAL A 51 18.93 -4.71 13.26
N PRO A 52 19.59 -3.79 12.53
CA PRO A 52 18.94 -2.96 11.52
C PRO A 52 18.16 -3.74 10.46
N ILE A 53 18.61 -4.93 10.04
CA ILE A 53 17.88 -5.77 9.08
C ILE A 53 16.53 -6.22 9.67
N ILE A 54 16.50 -6.67 10.93
CA ILE A 54 15.24 -7.06 11.60
C ILE A 54 14.30 -5.86 11.69
N ILE A 55 14.82 -4.72 12.15
CA ILE A 55 14.03 -3.50 12.32
C ILE A 55 13.50 -3.01 10.97
N ALA A 56 14.33 -3.00 9.94
CA ALA A 56 13.94 -2.57 8.60
C ALA A 56 12.85 -3.47 8.01
N ASN A 57 13.01 -4.80 8.07
CA ASN A 57 11.99 -5.71 7.54
C ASN A 57 10.68 -5.63 8.33
N THR A 58 10.76 -5.49 9.66
CA THR A 58 9.59 -5.31 10.53
C THR A 58 8.87 -4.00 10.19
N ALA A 59 9.63 -2.92 9.98
CA ALA A 59 9.10 -1.62 9.58
C ALA A 59 8.48 -1.65 8.18
N ILE A 60 9.05 -2.40 7.22
CA ILE A 60 8.47 -2.59 5.88
C ILE A 60 7.12 -3.31 5.97
N VAL A 61 7.03 -4.42 6.72
CA VAL A 61 5.74 -5.12 6.86
C VAL A 61 4.71 -4.23 7.55
N LEU A 62 5.10 -3.51 8.61
CA LEU A 62 4.23 -2.53 9.27
C LEU A 62 3.74 -1.46 8.29
N ALA A 63 4.65 -0.87 7.51
CA ALA A 63 4.33 0.13 6.51
C ALA A 63 3.34 -0.41 5.47
N ILE A 64 3.60 -1.57 4.88
CA ILE A 64 2.74 -2.19 3.88
C ILE A 64 1.36 -2.52 4.49
N ALA A 65 1.31 -3.05 5.72
CA ALA A 65 0.05 -3.32 6.40
C ALA A 65 -0.78 -2.04 6.63
N ILE A 66 -0.14 -0.95 7.06
CA ILE A 66 -0.81 0.35 7.24
C ILE A 66 -1.28 0.92 5.89
N VAL A 67 -0.43 0.89 4.85
CA VAL A 67 -0.78 1.38 3.52
C VAL A 67 -1.95 0.60 2.95
N THR A 68 -1.90 -0.73 2.95
CA THR A 68 -2.96 -1.60 2.41
C THR A 68 -4.28 -1.43 3.16
N GLU A 69 -4.25 -1.27 4.48
CA GLU A 69 -5.44 -0.94 5.27
C GLU A 69 -5.98 0.46 4.95
N GLY A 70 -5.11 1.45 4.73
CA GLY A 70 -5.49 2.78 4.26
C GLY A 70 -6.17 2.75 2.90
N MET A 71 -5.61 1.99 1.95
CA MET A 71 -6.18 1.77 0.62
C MET A 71 -7.54 1.06 0.70
N LEU A 72 -7.68 0.07 1.59
CA LEU A 72 -8.94 -0.64 1.80
C LEU A 72 -10.03 0.30 2.35
N VAL A 73 -9.68 1.20 3.27
CA VAL A 73 -10.62 2.23 3.79
C VAL A 73 -11.02 3.19 2.69
N LEU A 74 -10.11 3.61 1.81
CA LEU A 74 -10.45 4.45 0.67
C LEU A 74 -11.37 3.74 -0.33
N ALA A 75 -11.23 2.43 -0.49
CA ALA A 75 -12.13 1.61 -1.29
C ALA A 75 -13.50 1.34 -0.62
N GLY A 76 -13.78 1.95 0.55
CA GLY A 76 -15.04 1.78 1.29
C GLY A 76 -15.10 0.55 2.20
N GLY A 77 -14.00 -0.19 2.34
CA GLY A 77 -13.89 -1.36 3.21
C GLY A 77 -13.73 -1.01 4.69
N ARG A 78 -13.91 -2.01 5.56
CA ARG A 78 -13.65 -1.89 7.01
C ARG A 78 -12.19 -2.21 7.31
N SER A 79 -11.52 -1.30 8.02
CA SER A 79 -10.16 -1.54 8.50
C SER A 79 -10.13 -2.52 9.67
N LEU A 80 -9.19 -3.47 9.62
CA LEU A 80 -8.77 -4.28 10.74
C LEU A 80 -7.65 -3.58 11.49
N ARG A 81 -8.02 -2.80 12.50
CA ARG A 81 -7.07 -2.04 13.34
C ARG A 81 -5.97 -2.89 13.97
N TRP A 82 -6.24 -4.18 14.20
CA TRP A 82 -5.30 -5.13 14.78
C TRP A 82 -4.37 -5.80 13.75
N LEU A 83 -4.66 -5.69 12.45
CA LEU A 83 -3.87 -6.39 11.43
C LEU A 83 -2.41 -5.93 11.43
N ALA A 84 -2.18 -4.61 11.41
CA ALA A 84 -0.85 -4.02 11.45
C ALA A 84 -0.06 -4.44 12.71
N PRO A 85 -0.52 -4.20 13.95
CA PRO A 85 0.25 -4.57 15.13
C PRO A 85 0.46 -6.09 15.27
N VAL A 86 -0.54 -6.92 14.95
CA VAL A 86 -0.40 -8.38 14.99
C VAL A 86 0.65 -8.85 13.99
N LEU A 87 0.59 -8.37 12.74
CA LEU A 87 1.59 -8.71 11.72
C LEU A 87 2.97 -8.18 12.08
N THR A 88 3.09 -7.01 12.71
CA THR A 88 4.37 -6.47 13.16
C THR A 88 4.99 -7.34 14.23
N VAL A 89 4.23 -7.75 15.25
CA VAL A 89 4.72 -8.66 16.30
C VAL A 89 5.09 -10.01 15.70
N PHE A 90 4.22 -10.58 14.86
CA PHE A 90 4.49 -11.84 14.16
C PHE A 90 5.76 -11.76 13.32
N THR A 91 5.92 -10.67 12.55
CA THR A 91 7.08 -10.43 11.69
C THR A 91 8.34 -10.31 12.53
N LEU A 92 8.31 -9.53 13.61
CA LEU A 92 9.44 -9.39 14.51
C LEU A 92 9.90 -10.75 15.04
N LEU A 93 8.97 -11.54 15.58
CA LEU A 93 9.26 -12.89 16.10
C LEU A 93 9.78 -13.81 15.00
N LEU A 94 9.18 -13.78 13.81
CA LEU A 94 9.58 -14.58 12.67
C LEU A 94 11.01 -14.24 12.23
N TRP A 95 11.35 -12.96 12.05
CA TRP A 95 12.70 -12.54 11.66
C TRP A 95 13.75 -12.88 12.71
N THR A 96 13.43 -12.68 14.00
CA THR A 96 14.31 -13.09 15.09
C THR A 96 14.56 -14.59 15.05
N LEU A 97 13.51 -15.42 14.89
CA LEU A 97 13.63 -16.86 14.82
C LEU A 97 14.46 -17.31 13.61
N MET A 98 14.23 -16.72 12.43
CA MET A 98 14.93 -17.08 11.20
C MET A 98 16.41 -16.74 11.24
N LEU A 99 16.76 -15.57 11.80
CA LEU A 99 18.17 -15.18 11.97
C LEU A 99 18.87 -16.01 13.06
N TRP A 100 18.12 -16.50 14.04
CA TRP A 100 18.67 -17.37 15.09
C TRP A 100 18.90 -18.80 14.59
N LEU A 101 17.96 -19.37 13.83
CA LEU A 101 18.04 -20.76 13.35
C LEU A 101 18.88 -20.92 12.08
N ALA A 102 18.77 -19.99 11.13
CA ALA A 102 19.38 -20.11 9.81
C ALA A 102 19.74 -18.73 9.21
N PRO A 103 20.73 -18.02 9.79
CA PRO A 103 21.08 -16.66 9.40
C PRO A 103 21.51 -16.53 7.93
N GLU A 104 22.04 -17.60 7.34
CA GLU A 104 22.50 -17.65 5.95
C GLU A 104 21.42 -18.04 4.95
N ASN A 105 20.24 -18.51 5.41
CA ASN A 105 19.18 -18.99 4.53
C ASN A 105 18.37 -17.81 3.95
N VAL A 106 18.96 -17.14 2.95
CA VAL A 106 18.32 -16.09 2.16
C VAL A 106 17.01 -16.56 1.49
N PRO A 107 16.95 -17.74 0.83
CA PRO A 107 15.74 -18.23 0.19
C PRO A 107 14.52 -18.29 1.11
N LEU A 108 14.73 -18.79 2.33
CA LEU A 108 13.66 -18.90 3.32
C LEU A 108 13.13 -17.51 3.71
N ARG A 109 14.04 -16.54 3.94
CA ARG A 109 13.69 -15.15 4.29
C ARG A 109 12.87 -14.47 3.19
N VAL A 110 13.25 -14.68 1.94
CA VAL A 110 12.54 -14.12 0.79
C VAL A 110 11.17 -14.78 0.64
N THR A 111 11.08 -16.09 0.80
CA THR A 111 9.83 -16.85 0.79
C THR A 111 8.87 -16.35 1.86
N ALA A 112 9.35 -16.23 3.10
CA ALA A 112 8.57 -15.74 4.23
C ALA A 112 8.03 -14.31 3.99
N ALA A 113 8.89 -13.40 3.53
CA ALA A 113 8.49 -12.03 3.21
C ALA A 113 7.45 -11.98 2.07
N SER A 114 7.69 -12.73 0.98
CA SER A 114 6.78 -12.81 -0.16
C SER A 114 5.40 -13.34 0.24
N LEU A 115 5.33 -14.35 1.13
CA LEU A 115 4.06 -14.88 1.63
C LEU A 115 3.27 -13.86 2.45
N ILE A 116 3.95 -13.14 3.35
CA ILE A 116 3.33 -12.07 4.15
C ILE A 116 2.76 -10.99 3.23
N TYR A 117 3.54 -10.54 2.24
CA TYR A 117 3.10 -9.53 1.29
C TYR A 117 1.95 -10.03 0.41
N ALA A 118 2.05 -11.26 -0.11
CA ALA A 118 0.99 -11.85 -0.91
C ALA A 118 -0.32 -11.90 -0.13
N GLY A 119 -0.29 -12.26 1.16
CA GLY A 119 -1.45 -12.24 2.04
C GLY A 119 -2.07 -10.85 2.20
N LEU A 120 -1.25 -9.83 2.47
CA LEU A 120 -1.68 -8.43 2.59
C LEU A 120 -2.33 -7.92 1.28
N TYR A 121 -1.68 -8.13 0.14
CA TYR A 121 -2.19 -7.70 -1.16
C TYR A 121 -3.42 -8.50 -1.61
N SER A 122 -3.51 -9.78 -1.27
CA SER A 122 -4.70 -10.60 -1.56
C SER A 122 -5.93 -10.11 -0.81
N ARG A 123 -5.75 -9.70 0.46
CA ARG A 123 -6.80 -9.05 1.24
C ARG A 123 -7.24 -7.74 0.61
N LEU A 124 -6.28 -6.91 0.18
CA LEU A 124 -6.60 -5.66 -0.49
C LEU A 124 -7.34 -5.90 -1.81
N LEU A 125 -6.88 -6.84 -2.64
CA LEU A 125 -7.53 -7.25 -3.89
C LEU A 125 -8.96 -7.74 -3.64
N TRP A 126 -9.16 -8.58 -2.64
CA TRP A 126 -10.51 -9.02 -2.25
C TRP A 126 -11.39 -7.84 -1.83
N GLY A 127 -10.83 -6.91 -1.06
CA GLY A 127 -11.51 -5.69 -0.65
C GLY A 127 -11.90 -4.79 -1.82
N THR A 128 -10.98 -4.58 -2.77
CA THR A 128 -11.26 -3.79 -3.97
C THR A 128 -12.32 -4.45 -4.83
N LEU A 129 -12.36 -5.79 -4.93
CA LEU A 129 -13.41 -6.53 -5.64
C LEU A 129 -14.77 -6.51 -4.93
N ARG A 130 -14.79 -6.55 -3.60
CA ARG A 130 -16.03 -6.63 -2.81
C ARG A 130 -16.71 -5.29 -2.57
N TYR A 131 -15.94 -4.24 -2.28
CA TYR A 131 -16.48 -2.97 -1.79
C TYR A 131 -16.58 -1.87 -2.85
N GLY A 132 -15.95 -2.04 -4.01
CA GLY A 132 -16.13 -1.06 -5.07
C GLY A 132 -17.53 -1.14 -5.68
N GLY A 133 -18.17 0.02 -5.81
CA GLY A 133 -19.37 0.20 -6.64
C GLY A 133 -19.09 -0.04 -8.13
N ARG A 134 -19.87 0.57 -9.05
CA ARG A 134 -19.75 0.35 -10.52
C ARG A 134 -18.30 0.28 -11.01
N PHE A 135 -18.03 -0.62 -11.96
CA PHE A 135 -16.70 -0.80 -12.56
C PHE A 135 -16.22 0.50 -13.24
N SER A 136 -15.25 1.16 -12.62
CA SER A 136 -14.50 2.27 -13.21
C SER A 136 -13.16 1.78 -13.75
N ALA A 137 -12.63 2.47 -14.77
CA ALA A 137 -11.33 2.19 -15.35
C ALA A 137 -10.20 2.20 -14.31
N ALA A 138 -10.25 3.12 -13.33
CA ALA A 138 -9.26 3.21 -12.26
C ALA A 138 -9.26 1.96 -11.36
N ARG A 139 -10.45 1.44 -11.04
CA ARG A 139 -10.62 0.22 -10.23
C ARG A 139 -10.14 -1.02 -10.97
N SER A 140 -10.48 -1.15 -12.27
CA SER A 140 -9.99 -2.25 -13.10
C SER A 140 -8.47 -2.24 -13.18
N CYS A 141 -7.87 -1.06 -13.38
CA CYS A 141 -6.42 -0.90 -13.40
C CYS A 141 -5.77 -1.32 -12.06
N MET A 142 -6.30 -0.86 -10.93
CA MET A 142 -5.81 -1.26 -9.60
C MET A 142 -5.96 -2.77 -9.37
N THR A 143 -7.09 -3.36 -9.74
CA THR A 143 -7.37 -4.79 -9.55
C THR A 143 -6.41 -5.65 -10.38
N ILE A 144 -6.22 -5.31 -11.65
CA ILE A 144 -5.28 -6.00 -12.55
C ILE A 144 -3.85 -5.84 -12.03
N SER A 145 -3.45 -4.62 -11.64
CA SER A 145 -2.11 -4.36 -11.10
C SER A 145 -1.84 -5.13 -9.80
N LEU A 146 -2.82 -5.21 -8.90
CA LEU A 146 -2.72 -6.02 -7.68
C LEU A 146 -2.58 -7.51 -7.99
N ALA A 147 -3.38 -8.03 -8.93
CA ALA A 147 -3.31 -9.43 -9.34
C ALA A 147 -1.93 -9.76 -9.95
N ILE A 148 -1.43 -8.91 -10.84
CA ILE A 148 -0.08 -9.05 -11.42
C ILE A 148 0.97 -9.03 -10.31
N HIS A 149 0.87 -8.12 -9.34
CA HIS A 149 1.83 -8.03 -8.25
C HIS A 149 1.84 -9.26 -7.34
N ILE A 150 0.66 -9.83 -7.05
CA ILE A 150 0.59 -11.10 -6.32
C ILE A 150 1.27 -12.21 -7.13
N CYS A 151 1.05 -12.30 -8.44
CA CYS A 151 1.75 -13.25 -9.31
C CYS A 151 3.27 -13.03 -9.29
N VAL A 152 3.73 -11.78 -9.31
CA VAL A 152 5.15 -11.43 -9.24
C VAL A 152 5.76 -11.83 -7.88
N LEU A 153 5.04 -11.66 -6.77
CA LEU A 153 5.47 -12.11 -5.44
C LEU A 153 5.58 -13.64 -5.36
N ILE A 154 4.64 -14.37 -5.97
CA ILE A 154 4.67 -15.83 -6.07
C ILE A 154 5.85 -16.27 -6.95
N ALA A 155 6.04 -15.64 -8.12
CA ALA A 155 7.17 -15.94 -8.99
C ALA A 155 8.51 -15.69 -8.30
N ARG A 156 8.63 -14.61 -7.52
CA ARG A 156 9.80 -14.31 -6.70
C ARG A 156 10.05 -15.40 -5.65
N MET A 157 9.00 -15.86 -4.98
CA MET A 157 9.10 -16.94 -4.01
C MET A 157 9.57 -18.24 -4.68
N VAL A 158 8.95 -18.64 -5.79
CA VAL A 158 9.34 -19.84 -6.55
C VAL A 158 10.79 -19.72 -7.02
N ALA A 159 11.18 -18.58 -7.56
CA ALA A 159 12.54 -18.36 -8.05
C ALA A 159 13.57 -18.42 -6.91
N ALA A 160 13.26 -17.90 -5.72
CA ALA A 160 14.13 -18.00 -4.56
C ALA A 160 14.33 -19.46 -4.09
N LEU A 161 13.30 -20.31 -4.23
CA LEU A 161 13.36 -21.72 -3.87
C LEU A 161 14.09 -22.58 -4.93
N VAL A 162 13.89 -22.27 -6.22
CA VAL A 162 14.48 -23.02 -7.35
C VAL A 162 15.93 -22.59 -7.61
N HIS A 163 16.23 -21.30 -7.46
CA HIS A 163 17.55 -20.72 -7.65
C HIS A 163 17.98 -20.01 -6.36
N PRO A 164 18.51 -20.77 -5.37
CA PRO A 164 18.85 -20.22 -4.05
C PRO A 164 20.06 -19.27 -4.05
N ASP A 165 20.61 -18.93 -5.22
CA ASP A 165 21.71 -17.98 -5.34
C ASP A 165 21.26 -16.59 -4.86
N PRO A 166 21.84 -16.08 -3.75
CA PRO A 166 21.50 -14.76 -3.23
C PRO A 166 21.76 -13.63 -4.23
N ASN A 167 22.68 -13.81 -5.19
CA ASN A 167 22.94 -12.82 -6.24
C ASN A 167 21.77 -12.70 -7.23
N PHE A 168 21.01 -13.78 -7.43
CA PHE A 168 19.81 -13.76 -8.25
C PHE A 168 18.67 -13.04 -7.51
N VAL A 169 18.47 -13.36 -6.23
CA VAL A 169 17.35 -12.85 -5.42
C VAL A 169 17.51 -11.37 -5.03
N PHE A 170 18.75 -10.91 -4.83
CA PHE A 170 19.09 -9.50 -4.61
C PHE A 170 19.70 -8.85 -5.85
N SER A 171 19.44 -9.41 -7.04
CA SER A 171 19.99 -8.86 -8.26
C SER A 171 19.63 -7.37 -8.37
N PRO A 172 20.61 -6.48 -8.56
CA PRO A 172 20.36 -5.05 -8.71
C PRO A 172 19.52 -4.74 -9.95
N VAL A 173 19.38 -5.71 -10.86
CA VAL A 173 18.48 -5.62 -12.02
C VAL A 173 17.04 -5.91 -11.60
N ILE A 174 16.79 -6.91 -10.76
CA ILE A 174 15.44 -7.41 -10.45
C ILE A 174 14.80 -6.65 -9.27
N GLN A 175 15.58 -6.34 -8.23
CA GLN A 175 15.07 -5.69 -7.02
C GLN A 175 14.36 -4.35 -7.28
N PRO A 176 14.85 -3.44 -8.15
CA PRO A 176 14.15 -2.22 -8.49
C PRO A 176 12.80 -2.45 -9.16
N TRP A 177 12.62 -3.54 -9.93
CA TRP A 177 11.34 -3.86 -10.56
C TRP A 177 10.27 -4.23 -9.53
N PHE A 178 10.61 -5.05 -8.54
CA PHE A 178 9.68 -5.37 -7.44
C PHE A 178 9.24 -4.13 -6.67
N MET A 179 10.19 -3.21 -6.44
CA MET A 179 9.93 -1.95 -5.76
C MET A 179 9.08 -0.99 -6.61
N LEU A 180 9.35 -0.93 -7.92
CA LEU A 180 8.58 -0.13 -8.87
C LEU A 180 7.12 -0.57 -8.89
N GLU A 181 6.87 -1.87 -8.92
CA GLU A 181 5.51 -2.41 -8.94
C GLU A 181 4.72 -2.04 -7.68
N GLY A 182 5.34 -2.14 -6.50
CA GLY A 182 4.74 -1.66 -5.25
C GLY A 182 4.42 -0.16 -5.28
N ALA A 183 5.30 0.65 -5.88
CA ALA A 183 5.07 2.09 -6.06
C ALA A 183 3.94 2.39 -7.07
N VAL A 184 3.78 1.58 -8.12
CA VAL A 184 2.67 1.68 -9.08
C VAL A 184 1.34 1.42 -8.38
N ILE A 185 1.24 0.37 -7.57
CA ILE A 185 0.01 0.09 -6.81
C ILE A 185 -0.38 1.25 -5.91
N MET A 186 0.59 1.84 -5.20
CA MET A 186 0.33 3.01 -4.37
C MET A 186 -0.19 4.20 -5.21
N ASN A 187 0.41 4.46 -6.36
CA ASN A 187 -0.02 5.54 -7.26
C ASN A 187 -1.44 5.34 -7.80
N LEU A 188 -1.80 4.10 -8.16
CA LEU A 188 -3.16 3.78 -8.65
C LEU A 188 -4.24 4.06 -7.60
N THR A 189 -3.90 4.08 -6.31
CA THR A 189 -4.83 4.46 -5.23
C THR A 189 -5.27 5.93 -5.36
N PHE A 190 -4.38 6.81 -5.77
CA PHE A 190 -4.72 8.23 -5.95
C PHE A 190 -5.67 8.44 -7.13
N LEU A 191 -5.60 7.59 -8.17
CA LEU A 191 -6.55 7.62 -9.29
C LEU A 191 -7.95 7.17 -8.87
N LEU A 192 -8.04 6.18 -7.98
CA LEU A 192 -9.32 5.76 -7.39
C LEU A 192 -9.97 6.84 -6.53
N TYR A 193 -9.15 7.66 -5.87
CA TYR A 193 -9.65 8.80 -5.10
C TYR A 193 -10.34 9.84 -6.01
N ASP A 194 -9.68 10.23 -7.10
CA ASP A 194 -10.21 11.24 -8.03
C ASP A 194 -11.58 10.85 -8.60
N ASP A 195 -11.74 9.56 -8.94
CA ASP A 195 -13.00 9.04 -9.47
C ASP A 195 -14.16 9.12 -8.45
N HIS A 196 -13.89 8.82 -7.18
CA HIS A 196 -14.87 9.00 -6.09
C HIS A 196 -15.20 10.48 -5.83
N GLY A 197 -14.22 11.38 -5.93
CA GLY A 197 -14.41 12.82 -5.79
C GLY A 197 -15.35 13.40 -6.86
N ARG A 198 -15.18 12.98 -8.12
CA ARG A 198 -16.06 13.42 -9.23
C ARG A 198 -17.49 12.96 -9.06
N HIS A 199 -17.71 11.75 -8.54
CA HIS A 199 -19.06 11.24 -8.29
C HIS A 199 -19.79 11.98 -7.17
N LEU A 200 -19.09 12.38 -6.11
CA LEU A 200 -19.69 13.18 -5.03
C LEU A 200 -20.01 14.61 -5.49
N SER A 201 -19.15 15.22 -6.30
CA SER A 201 -19.40 16.55 -6.87
C SER A 201 -20.52 16.54 -7.91
N GLY A 202 -20.67 15.46 -8.69
CA GLY A 202 -21.73 15.32 -9.70
C GLY A 202 -23.14 15.17 -9.12
N CYS A 203 -23.27 14.71 -7.87
CA CYS A 203 -24.56 14.63 -7.17
C CYS A 203 -24.91 15.90 -6.37
N GLY A 204 -24.04 16.91 -6.33
CA GLY A 204 -24.15 18.07 -5.43
C GLY A 204 -24.58 19.40 -6.07
N PHE A 205 -24.93 19.45 -7.36
CA PHE A 205 -25.28 20.71 -8.04
C PHE A 205 -26.50 20.55 -8.97
N ALA A 206 -27.56 19.91 -8.49
CA ALA A 206 -28.88 20.05 -9.08
C ALA A 206 -29.69 21.02 -8.20
N GLY A 207 -29.68 22.29 -8.61
CA GLY A 207 -30.63 23.35 -8.28
C GLY A 207 -31.42 23.26 -6.97
N THR A 208 -30.94 23.95 -5.94
CA THR A 208 -31.86 24.82 -5.19
C THR A 208 -31.71 26.21 -5.80
N ASP A 209 -32.42 26.45 -6.90
CA ASP A 209 -32.70 27.82 -7.30
C ASP A 209 -33.34 28.51 -6.09
N PRO A 210 -32.86 29.69 -5.66
CA PRO A 210 -33.56 30.46 -4.66
C PRO A 210 -34.94 30.80 -5.23
N GLN A 211 -35.96 30.17 -4.68
CA GLN A 211 -37.36 30.51 -4.94
C GLN A 211 -37.50 32.02 -4.65
N PRO A 212 -37.80 32.86 -5.66
CA PRO A 212 -38.02 34.26 -5.41
C PRO A 212 -39.28 34.37 -4.56
N ASP A 213 -39.12 34.82 -3.31
CA ASP A 213 -40.21 35.13 -2.40
C ASP A 213 -41.09 36.20 -3.07
N GLY A 214 -42.14 35.73 -3.74
CA GLY A 214 -43.24 36.54 -4.22
C GLY A 214 -44.03 37.08 -3.04
N ARG A 215 -43.56 38.17 -2.43
CA ARG A 215 -44.38 39.06 -1.63
C ARG A 215 -44.84 40.22 -2.50
N THR A 216 -45.86 39.96 -3.30
CA THR A 216 -46.77 41.00 -3.79
C THR A 216 -47.85 41.23 -2.73
N THR A 217 -47.86 42.45 -2.21
CA THR A 217 -49.03 43.33 -1.94
C THR A 217 -50.36 42.70 -1.49
N ASP A 218 -50.90 43.24 -0.39
CA ASP A 218 -52.19 43.96 -0.34
C ASP A 218 -52.27 44.62 1.06
N ALA A 219 -52.25 45.97 1.11
CA ALA A 219 -53.41 46.88 1.22
C ALA A 219 -53.72 47.23 2.69
#